data_AF-A0AAI8BXD6-F1
#
_entry.id   AF-A0AAI8BXD6-F1
#
_cell.length_a   1.000
_cell.length_b   1.000
_cell.length_c   1.000
_cell.angle_alpha   90.00
_cell.angle_beta   90.00
_cell.angle_gamma   90.00
#
_symmetry.space_group_name_H-M   'P 1'
#
loop_
_entity.id
_entity.type
_entity.pdbx_description
1 polymer ?
#
loop_
_entity_poly.entity_id
_entity_poly.type
_entity_poly.pdbx_seq_one_letter_code
_entity_poly.pdbx_strand_id
1 'polypeptide(L)'
;MKKYIIPFFISASILTSCDVKKTEKGSLPEVDVDVEAEAGNLPEYEVNWADVDLTTETRMVEVPKVVVVMEEEEVEVPVIDVEMPGEDKNERTLLVEAEVSDYDHELEIEEVRAANKKLYVIASLEKTETSLDGKTIRKQDQIDLNAPAMDVEYIIIGDRPDRVFNKNNTYVASKANLNDAIKNATVIYSE
;
A
#
# COMPACT_ATOMS: atom_id res chain seq x y z
N MET A 1 -59.85 -31.97 -45.07
CA MET A 1 -60.33 -30.66 -45.55
C MET A 1 -59.66 -29.55 -44.74
N LYS A 2 -59.56 -28.34 -45.30
CA LYS A 2 -58.68 -27.24 -44.85
C LYS A 2 -58.85 -26.87 -43.36
N LYS A 3 -57.74 -26.73 -42.64
CA LYS A 3 -57.66 -25.98 -41.37
C LYS A 3 -56.74 -24.78 -41.56
N TYR A 4 -57.17 -23.63 -41.06
CA TYR A 4 -56.38 -22.39 -40.95
C TYR A 4 -55.78 -22.31 -39.52
N ILE A 5 -54.66 -21.58 -39.33
CA ILE A 5 -54.31 -20.70 -38.19
C ILE A 5 -52.84 -20.19 -38.33
N ILE A 6 -52.68 -18.91 -38.73
CA ILE A 6 -51.96 -17.76 -38.10
C ILE A 6 -50.81 -18.07 -37.07
N PRO A 7 -49.73 -17.27 -36.89
CA PRO A 7 -48.73 -16.64 -37.80
C PRO A 7 -47.26 -16.92 -37.31
N PHE A 8 -46.32 -15.97 -37.50
CA PHE A 8 -45.10 -15.66 -36.67
C PHE A 8 -43.69 -15.89 -37.31
N PHE A 9 -43.03 -14.76 -37.64
CA PHE A 9 -41.68 -14.31 -37.22
C PHE A 9 -40.40 -15.18 -37.40
N ILE A 10 -39.38 -14.55 -38.00
CA ILE A 10 -37.91 -14.67 -37.81
C ILE A 10 -37.19 -16.04 -37.99
N SER A 11 -36.18 -16.02 -38.87
CA SER A 11 -34.86 -16.67 -38.68
C SER A 11 -33.83 -15.81 -39.46
N ALA A 12 -32.77 -15.22 -38.91
CA ALA A 12 -31.74 -15.67 -37.94
C ALA A 12 -30.67 -16.58 -38.58
N SER A 13 -29.49 -16.66 -37.92
CA SER A 13 -28.20 -17.22 -38.38
C SER A 13 -27.37 -16.24 -39.24
N ILE A 14 -26.27 -15.62 -38.78
CA ILE A 14 -25.21 -16.04 -37.84
C ILE A 14 -24.59 -17.39 -38.27
N LEU A 15 -23.29 -17.41 -38.62
CA LEU A 15 -22.26 -18.21 -37.94
C LEU A 15 -20.89 -18.09 -38.62
N THR A 16 -19.93 -17.70 -37.79
CA THR A 16 -18.48 -17.65 -37.97
C THR A 16 -17.84 -18.99 -38.35
N SER A 17 -16.79 -18.99 -39.19
CA SER A 17 -15.72 -20.00 -39.13
C SER A 17 -14.44 -19.56 -39.86
N CYS A 18 -13.29 -19.63 -39.16
CA CYS A 18 -11.95 -20.10 -39.57
C CYS A 18 -11.35 -19.80 -40.98
N ASP A 19 -10.04 -19.56 -41.19
CA ASP A 19 -8.89 -19.38 -40.27
C ASP A 19 -7.70 -18.67 -40.99
N VAL A 20 -6.54 -18.56 -40.32
CA VAL A 20 -5.41 -17.65 -40.59
C VAL A 20 -4.29 -18.25 -41.49
N LYS A 21 -3.52 -17.40 -42.23
CA LYS A 21 -2.03 -17.45 -42.33
C LYS A 21 -1.36 -16.32 -43.18
N LYS A 22 -0.34 -15.67 -42.57
CA LYS A 22 1.03 -15.23 -43.07
C LYS A 22 1.19 -14.79 -44.55
N THR A 23 2.00 -13.83 -45.03
CA THR A 23 3.22 -13.07 -44.60
C THR A 23 3.56 -12.08 -45.76
N GLU A 24 4.37 -11.00 -45.71
CA GLU A 24 5.15 -10.25 -44.69
C GLU A 24 5.56 -8.86 -45.27
N LYS A 25 6.05 -7.91 -44.44
CA LYS A 25 6.84 -6.67 -44.74
C LYS A 25 6.72 -6.02 -46.15
N GLY A 26 6.18 -4.80 -46.21
CA GLY A 26 6.37 -3.89 -47.36
C GLY A 26 5.72 -2.52 -47.17
N SER A 27 6.48 -1.46 -47.44
CA SER A 27 6.16 -0.02 -47.37
C SER A 27 4.79 0.42 -47.94
N LEU A 28 4.24 1.52 -47.40
CA LEU A 28 3.03 2.19 -47.91
C LEU A 28 3.19 2.61 -49.39
N PRO A 29 2.12 2.56 -50.19
CA PRO A 29 1.95 3.42 -51.34
C PRO A 29 1.35 4.77 -50.91
N GLU A 30 2.08 5.86 -51.08
CA GLU A 30 1.48 7.20 -51.15
C GLU A 30 0.79 7.34 -52.51
N VAL A 31 -0.53 7.53 -52.51
CA VAL A 31 -1.28 7.92 -53.71
C VAL A 31 -2.33 8.95 -53.29
N ASP A 32 -2.00 10.22 -53.47
CA ASP A 32 -3.01 11.27 -53.53
C ASP A 32 -3.96 10.97 -54.69
N VAL A 33 -5.27 10.93 -54.39
CA VAL A 33 -6.31 11.00 -55.41
C VAL A 33 -7.34 12.01 -54.94
N ASP A 34 -7.15 13.25 -55.37
CA ASP A 34 -8.22 14.24 -55.39
C ASP A 34 -9.37 13.70 -56.23
N VAL A 35 -10.48 13.35 -55.57
CA VAL A 35 -11.76 13.13 -56.24
C VAL A 35 -12.73 14.14 -55.66
N GLU A 36 -12.92 15.23 -56.40
CA GLU A 36 -13.97 16.23 -56.18
C GLU A 36 -15.35 15.58 -56.38
N ALA A 37 -15.82 14.84 -55.38
CA ALA A 37 -17.20 14.38 -55.31
C ALA A 37 -18.05 15.51 -54.72
N GLU A 38 -18.90 16.12 -55.55
CA GLU A 38 -19.84 17.16 -55.13
C GLU A 38 -20.65 16.69 -53.90
N ALA A 39 -20.45 17.35 -52.77
CA ALA A 39 -21.11 17.02 -51.52
C ALA A 39 -22.63 17.25 -51.68
N GLY A 40 -23.41 16.17 -51.59
CA GLY A 40 -24.86 16.25 -51.68
C GLY A 40 -25.45 17.17 -50.61
N ASN A 41 -26.33 18.07 -51.01
CA ASN A 41 -26.96 19.05 -50.12
C ASN A 41 -27.64 18.36 -48.93
N LEU A 42 -27.08 18.54 -47.73
CA LEU A 42 -27.70 18.12 -46.49
C LEU A 42 -28.85 19.11 -46.17
N PRO A 43 -30.07 18.66 -45.87
CA PRO A 43 -31.17 19.57 -45.57
C PRO A 43 -30.92 20.33 -44.26
N GLU A 44 -30.91 21.66 -44.34
CA GLU A 44 -30.84 22.54 -43.18
C GLU A 44 -32.14 22.43 -42.36
N TYR A 45 -32.05 21.84 -41.17
CA TYR A 45 -33.11 21.90 -40.17
C TYR A 45 -32.91 23.17 -39.32
N GLU A 46 -33.70 24.21 -39.59
CA GLU A 46 -33.85 25.35 -38.67
C GLU A 46 -34.58 24.90 -37.40
N VAL A 47 -33.83 24.41 -36.42
CA VAL A 47 -34.39 24.09 -35.10
C VAL A 47 -34.47 25.39 -34.31
N ASN A 48 -35.68 25.93 -34.17
CA ASN A 48 -35.98 27.17 -33.46
C ASN A 48 -35.89 26.96 -31.94
N TRP A 49 -34.66 26.91 -31.42
CA TRP A 49 -34.38 26.91 -29.97
C TRP A 49 -34.60 28.32 -29.40
N ALA A 50 -34.96 28.40 -28.12
CA ALA A 50 -35.08 29.68 -27.43
C ALA A 50 -33.72 30.41 -27.39
N ASP A 51 -33.75 31.74 -27.47
CA ASP A 51 -32.56 32.58 -27.39
C ASP A 51 -31.92 32.45 -26.00
N VAL A 52 -30.66 32.00 -25.92
CA VAL A 52 -29.95 31.72 -24.65
C VAL A 52 -28.86 32.75 -24.43
N ASP A 53 -29.20 33.76 -23.63
CA ASP A 53 -28.30 34.86 -23.28
C ASP A 53 -27.26 34.42 -22.22
N LEU A 54 -26.04 34.13 -22.66
CA LEU A 54 -24.96 33.60 -21.81
C LEU A 54 -24.22 34.72 -21.06
N THR A 55 -24.77 35.15 -19.91
CA THR A 55 -24.11 36.08 -19.00
C THR A 55 -23.32 35.35 -17.90
N THR A 56 -22.02 35.66 -17.76
CA THR A 56 -21.19 35.18 -16.64
C THR A 56 -21.30 36.09 -15.42
N GLU A 57 -21.78 35.56 -14.30
CA GLU A 57 -21.89 36.25 -13.02
C GLU A 57 -20.82 35.76 -12.03
N THR A 58 -20.04 36.68 -11.44
CA THR A 58 -19.06 36.34 -10.41
C THR A 58 -19.75 36.18 -9.05
N ARG A 59 -19.92 34.94 -8.58
CA ARG A 59 -20.41 34.64 -7.23
C ARG A 59 -19.29 34.29 -6.26
N MET A 60 -19.36 34.84 -5.05
CA MET A 60 -18.58 34.36 -3.92
C MET A 60 -19.17 33.02 -3.47
N VAL A 61 -18.34 31.97 -3.49
CA VAL A 61 -18.71 30.63 -3.02
C VAL A 61 -17.82 30.29 -1.83
N GLU A 62 -18.43 29.84 -0.73
CA GLU A 62 -17.70 29.33 0.42
C GLU A 62 -17.09 27.96 0.08
N VAL A 63 -15.80 27.95 -0.21
CA VAL A 63 -15.03 26.72 -0.43
C VAL A 63 -14.35 26.36 0.90
N PRO A 64 -14.64 25.18 1.49
CA PRO A 64 -14.01 24.78 2.74
C PRO A 64 -12.50 24.59 2.52
N LYS A 65 -11.69 25.39 3.24
CA LYS A 65 -10.24 25.21 3.30
C LYS A 65 -9.91 24.26 4.45
N VAL A 66 -9.48 23.05 4.12
CA VAL A 66 -8.89 22.14 5.11
C VAL A 66 -7.48 22.67 5.41
N VAL A 67 -7.28 23.14 6.64
CA VAL A 67 -5.94 23.47 7.16
C VAL A 67 -5.43 22.24 7.87
N VAL A 68 -4.42 21.59 7.31
CA VAL A 68 -3.67 20.56 8.02
C VAL A 68 -2.60 21.26 8.85
N VAL A 69 -2.78 21.26 10.18
CA VAL A 69 -1.75 21.71 11.11
C VAL A 69 -0.86 20.51 11.40
N MET A 70 0.43 20.66 11.13
CA MET A 70 1.44 19.72 11.62
C MET A 70 1.90 20.25 12.98
N GLU A 71 1.77 19.44 14.02
CA GLU A 71 2.30 19.74 15.35
C GLU A 71 3.58 18.93 15.56
N GLU A 72 4.64 19.58 16.02
CA GLU A 72 5.89 18.93 16.41
C GLU A 72 5.79 18.61 17.91
N GLU A 73 5.80 17.32 18.26
CA GLU A 73 5.76 16.83 19.63
C GLU A 73 7.15 16.31 20.03
N GLU A 74 7.67 16.76 21.18
CA GLU A 74 8.93 16.26 21.72
C GLU A 74 8.67 14.88 22.36
N VAL A 75 9.06 13.82 21.65
CA VAL A 75 8.99 12.44 22.14
C VAL A 75 10.35 12.04 22.72
N GLU A 76 10.39 11.56 23.96
CA GLU A 76 11.62 11.04 24.57
C GLU A 76 11.96 9.68 23.93
N VAL A 77 13.11 9.59 23.25
CA VAL A 77 13.64 8.34 22.68
C VAL A 77 14.81 7.88 23.54
N PRO A 78 14.87 6.61 24.01
CA PRO A 78 16.00 6.14 24.79
C PRO A 78 17.27 6.08 23.94
N VAL A 79 18.41 6.46 24.52
CA VAL A 79 19.73 6.44 23.85
C VAL A 79 20.67 5.50 24.60
N ILE A 80 21.14 4.46 23.91
CA ILE A 80 22.12 3.49 24.42
C ILE A 80 23.50 3.84 23.85
N ASP A 81 24.50 4.04 24.71
CA ASP A 81 25.90 4.17 24.30
C ASP A 81 26.71 2.92 24.70
N VAL A 82 27.40 2.29 23.74
CA VAL A 82 28.21 1.08 23.94
C VAL A 82 29.66 1.31 23.49
N GLU A 83 30.59 1.19 24.43
CA GLU A 83 32.03 1.30 24.15
C GLU A 83 32.68 -0.07 23.94
N MET A 84 33.42 -0.26 22.85
CA MET A 84 34.29 -1.42 22.65
C MET A 84 35.72 -0.98 22.29
N PRO A 85 36.77 -1.62 22.84
CA PRO A 85 38.14 -1.18 22.64
C PRO A 85 38.61 -1.42 21.20
N GLY A 86 38.91 -0.34 20.48
CA GLY A 86 39.47 -0.39 19.13
C GLY A 86 38.43 -0.52 18.00
N GLU A 87 37.15 -0.26 18.27
CA GLU A 87 36.10 -0.17 17.24
C GLU A 87 35.42 1.21 17.29
N ASP A 88 35.20 1.81 16.13
CA ASP A 88 34.53 3.11 16.02
C ASP A 88 33.00 2.95 16.24
N LYS A 89 32.43 3.81 17.09
CA LYS A 89 30.97 3.86 17.29
C LYS A 89 30.30 4.56 16.11
N ASN A 90 29.09 4.11 15.78
CA ASN A 90 28.22 4.75 14.81
C ASN A 90 26.82 4.84 15.43
N GLU A 91 26.23 6.02 15.37
CA GLU A 91 24.87 6.27 15.82
C GLU A 91 23.86 5.70 14.80
N ARG A 92 22.90 4.93 15.29
CA ARG A 92 21.82 4.34 14.48
C ARG A 92 20.57 4.10 15.32
N THR A 93 19.40 4.37 14.73
CA THR A 93 18.11 4.01 15.31
C THR A 93 17.82 2.53 15.07
N LEU A 94 17.42 1.81 16.11
CA LEU A 94 16.86 0.46 16.03
C LEU A 94 15.33 0.59 16.01
N LEU A 95 14.73 0.40 14.84
CA LEU A 95 13.28 0.50 14.64
C LEU A 95 12.64 -0.90 14.58
N VAL A 96 11.64 -1.14 15.43
CA VAL A 96 10.75 -2.31 15.34
C VAL A 96 9.43 -1.86 14.72
N GLU A 97 8.92 -2.59 13.73
CA GLU A 97 7.61 -2.33 13.14
C GLU A 97 6.74 -3.60 13.15
N ALA A 98 5.47 -3.48 13.54
CA ALA A 98 4.47 -4.55 13.48
C ALA A 98 3.19 -4.07 12.80
N GLU A 99 2.65 -4.87 11.88
CA GLU A 99 1.35 -4.62 11.24
C GLU A 99 0.28 -5.45 11.95
N VAL A 100 -0.72 -4.78 12.53
CA VAL A 100 -1.81 -5.43 13.27
C VAL A 100 -3.16 -5.14 12.62
N SER A 101 -4.06 -6.12 12.70
CA SER A 101 -5.43 -6.05 12.19
C SER A 101 -6.42 -6.43 13.27
N ASP A 102 -7.69 -6.09 13.02
CA ASP A 102 -8.87 -6.44 13.82
C ASP A 102 -8.95 -5.70 15.17
N TYR A 103 -7.87 -5.72 15.96
CA TYR A 103 -7.73 -4.99 17.21
C TYR A 103 -6.41 -4.19 17.24
N ASP A 104 -6.43 -3.05 17.93
CA ASP A 104 -5.23 -2.25 18.18
C ASP A 104 -4.32 -2.98 19.18
N HIS A 105 -3.01 -2.87 19.00
CA HIS A 105 -2.00 -3.49 19.85
C HIS A 105 -0.95 -2.45 20.25
N GLU A 106 -0.41 -2.53 21.45
CA GLU A 106 0.75 -1.77 21.90
C GLU A 106 2.03 -2.52 21.50
N LEU A 107 3.05 -1.80 21.02
CA LEU A 107 4.35 -2.36 20.61
C LEU A 107 5.44 -1.54 21.32
N GLU A 108 6.25 -2.18 22.15
CA GLU A 108 7.18 -1.51 23.05
C GLU A 108 8.47 -2.35 23.18
N ILE A 109 9.65 -1.73 23.04
CA ILE A 109 10.96 -2.39 23.13
C ILE A 109 11.35 -2.59 24.59
N GLU A 110 10.85 -3.65 25.22
CA GLU A 110 11.16 -3.96 26.63
C GLU A 110 12.67 -4.16 26.91
N GLU A 111 13.43 -4.79 26.01
CA GLU A 111 14.83 -5.16 26.27
C GLU A 111 15.72 -5.13 25.02
N VAL A 112 16.96 -4.64 25.15
CA VAL A 112 18.03 -4.86 24.15
C VAL A 112 19.17 -5.65 24.80
N ARG A 113 19.59 -6.73 24.13
CA ARG A 113 20.67 -7.61 24.59
C ARG A 113 21.78 -7.75 23.55
N ALA A 114 23.03 -7.87 24.00
CA ALA A 114 24.20 -8.03 23.15
C ALA A 114 24.95 -9.33 23.43
N ALA A 115 25.30 -10.07 22.37
CA ALA A 115 26.25 -11.19 22.43
C ALA A 115 26.87 -11.47 21.06
N ASN A 116 28.15 -11.85 21.01
CA ASN A 116 28.83 -12.35 19.80
C ASN A 116 28.71 -11.43 18.55
N LYS A 117 28.84 -10.09 18.74
CA LYS A 117 28.61 -9.07 17.70
C LYS A 117 27.19 -9.05 17.09
N LYS A 118 26.22 -9.63 17.80
CA LYS A 118 24.78 -9.50 17.53
C LYS A 118 24.09 -8.71 18.62
N LEU A 119 23.08 -7.96 18.21
CA LEU A 119 22.06 -7.39 19.07
C LEU A 119 20.75 -8.13 18.89
N TYR A 120 20.09 -8.37 20.01
CA TYR A 120 18.74 -8.90 20.09
C TYR A 120 17.86 -7.79 20.64
N VAL A 121 16.99 -7.23 19.80
CA VAL A 121 15.98 -6.24 20.19
C VAL A 121 14.71 -7.02 20.47
N ILE A 122 14.24 -6.96 21.71
CA ILE A 122 13.10 -7.73 22.21
C ILE A 122 12.00 -6.73 22.52
N ALA A 123 10.92 -6.79 21.75
CA ALA A 123 9.72 -5.97 21.96
C ALA A 123 8.53 -6.85 22.37
N SER A 124 7.61 -6.31 23.16
CA SER A 124 6.29 -6.90 23.41
C SER A 124 5.30 -6.44 22.34
N LEU A 125 4.27 -7.24 22.06
CA LEU A 125 3.13 -6.86 21.25
C LEU A 125 1.85 -7.25 21.98
N GLU A 126 1.29 -6.31 22.75
CA GLU A 126 0.14 -6.55 23.61
C GLU A 126 -1.16 -6.11 22.93
N LYS A 127 -2.17 -6.98 22.94
CA LYS A 127 -3.48 -6.66 22.36
C LYS A 127 -4.28 -5.75 23.29
N THR A 128 -4.82 -4.66 22.75
CA THR A 128 -5.74 -3.76 23.45
C THR A 128 -7.21 -4.06 23.10
N GLU A 129 -8.14 -3.46 23.85
CA GLU A 129 -9.59 -3.60 23.65
C GLU A 129 -10.15 -2.79 22.47
N THR A 130 -9.33 -1.97 21.81
CA THR A 130 -9.78 -1.08 20.71
C THR A 130 -9.95 -1.85 19.41
N SER A 131 -11.15 -1.81 18.80
CA SER A 131 -11.40 -2.37 17.47
C SER A 131 -10.78 -1.50 16.36
N LEU A 132 -10.19 -2.15 15.36
CA LEU A 132 -9.73 -1.48 14.13
C LEU A 132 -10.76 -1.52 12.99
N ASP A 133 -11.91 -2.17 13.20
CA ASP A 133 -13.00 -2.31 12.24
C ASP A 133 -12.54 -2.90 10.88
N GLY A 134 -11.63 -3.87 10.95
CA GLY A 134 -11.03 -4.53 9.78
C GLY A 134 -9.96 -3.71 9.05
N LYS A 135 -9.55 -2.55 9.57
CA LYS A 135 -8.36 -1.82 9.11
C LYS A 135 -7.09 -2.53 9.61
N THR A 136 -6.02 -2.39 8.85
CA THR A 136 -4.66 -2.70 9.30
C THR A 136 -3.96 -1.39 9.65
N ILE A 137 -3.28 -1.37 10.79
CA ILE A 137 -2.41 -0.26 11.19
C ILE A 137 -1.00 -0.79 11.39
N ARG A 138 -0.01 0.08 11.22
CA ARG A 138 1.37 -0.21 11.54
C ARG A 138 1.72 0.47 12.86
N LYS A 139 2.13 -0.32 13.84
CA LYS A 139 2.78 0.16 15.06
C LYS A 139 4.29 0.12 14.86
N GLN A 140 4.98 1.04 15.50
CA GLN A 140 6.42 1.14 15.45
C GLN A 140 6.93 1.65 16.79
N ASP A 141 8.10 1.18 17.19
CA ASP A 141 8.85 1.69 18.34
C ASP A 141 10.34 1.74 18.00
N GLN A 142 11.07 2.67 18.65
CA GLN A 142 12.42 3.03 18.28
C GLN A 142 13.32 3.31 19.50
N ILE A 143 14.56 2.85 19.40
CA ILE A 143 15.61 3.13 20.37
C ILE A 143 16.91 3.51 19.66
N ASP A 144 17.53 4.61 20.06
CA ASP A 144 18.77 5.08 19.44
C ASP A 144 19.98 4.42 20.08
N LEU A 145 20.93 4.01 19.24
CA LEU A 145 22.11 3.25 19.65
C LEU A 145 23.38 3.86 19.06
N ASN A 146 24.27 4.33 19.93
CA ASN A 146 25.64 4.69 19.60
C ASN A 146 26.57 3.51 19.91
N ALA A 147 26.88 2.68 18.90
CA ALA A 147 27.68 1.47 19.09
C ALA A 147 28.47 1.08 17.83
N PRO A 148 29.47 0.19 17.93
CA PRO A 148 30.10 -0.42 16.77
C PRO A 148 29.11 -1.19 15.89
N ALA A 149 29.49 -1.41 14.63
CA ALA A 149 28.68 -2.16 13.67
C ALA A 149 28.47 -3.62 14.13
N MET A 150 27.21 -3.94 14.43
CA MET A 150 26.74 -5.26 14.85
C MET A 150 25.48 -5.66 14.09
N ASP A 151 25.33 -6.95 13.80
CA ASP A 151 24.10 -7.51 13.24
C ASP A 151 22.94 -7.32 14.25
N VAL A 152 21.73 -7.10 13.76
CA VAL A 152 20.53 -6.92 14.60
C VAL A 152 19.49 -7.98 14.26
N GLU A 153 18.96 -8.62 15.29
CA GLU A 153 17.85 -9.57 15.20
C GLU A 153 16.67 -9.02 16.02
N TYR A 154 15.55 -8.77 15.35
CA TYR A 154 14.34 -8.21 15.94
C TYR A 154 13.39 -9.35 16.35
N ILE A 155 12.99 -9.34 17.62
CA ILE A 155 12.14 -10.37 18.22
C ILE A 155 10.93 -9.68 18.83
N ILE A 156 9.74 -10.13 18.45
CA ILE A 156 8.47 -9.67 19.00
C ILE A 156 7.87 -10.78 19.85
N ILE A 157 7.54 -10.45 21.10
CA ILE A 157 6.90 -11.33 22.06
C ILE A 157 5.39 -11.06 22.03
N GLY A 158 4.63 -12.02 21.53
CA GLY A 158 3.19 -11.91 21.35
C GLY A 158 2.69 -12.84 20.24
N ASP A 159 1.37 -12.81 20.02
CA ASP A 159 0.77 -13.55 18.92
C ASP A 159 1.13 -12.91 17.58
N ARG A 160 1.56 -13.73 16.62
CA ARG A 160 1.88 -13.25 15.27
C ARG A 160 0.59 -12.87 14.55
N PRO A 161 0.44 -11.63 14.04
CA PRO A 161 -0.73 -11.25 13.26
C PRO A 161 -0.88 -12.09 11.99
N ASP A 162 -2.11 -12.45 11.61
CA ASP A 162 -2.37 -13.37 10.48
C ASP A 162 -1.89 -12.84 9.11
N ARG A 163 -1.63 -11.53 9.00
CA ARG A 163 -1.39 -10.83 7.72
C ARG A 163 -0.11 -9.98 7.70
N VAL A 164 0.95 -10.39 8.41
CA VAL A 164 2.23 -9.66 8.40
C VAL A 164 2.87 -9.67 7.01
N PHE A 165 3.06 -8.49 6.41
CA PHE A 165 3.88 -8.34 5.20
C PHE A 165 5.37 -8.33 5.54
N ASN A 166 5.73 -7.73 6.69
CA ASN A 166 7.09 -7.80 7.23
C ASN A 166 7.42 -9.24 7.72
N LYS A 167 8.55 -9.80 7.25
CA LYS A 167 9.05 -11.13 7.64
C LYS A 167 10.41 -11.08 8.30
N ASN A 168 10.93 -9.89 8.60
CA ASN A 168 12.25 -9.70 9.18
C ASN A 168 12.25 -9.90 10.71
N ASN A 169 11.07 -9.86 11.33
CA ASN A 169 10.91 -10.01 12.78
C ASN A 169 10.57 -11.47 13.14
N THR A 170 11.24 -11.98 14.17
CA THR A 170 10.97 -13.29 14.76
C THR A 170 9.86 -13.15 15.81
N TYR A 171 8.76 -13.90 15.68
CA TYR A 171 7.68 -13.89 16.66
C TYR A 171 7.80 -15.07 17.64
N VAL A 172 7.66 -14.82 18.94
CA VAL A 172 7.65 -15.83 20.00
C VAL A 172 6.49 -15.60 20.97
N ALA A 173 5.84 -16.66 21.43
CA ALA A 173 4.69 -16.53 22.33
C ALA A 173 5.03 -16.07 23.77
N SER A 174 6.30 -16.16 24.20
CA SER A 174 6.74 -15.68 25.52
C SER A 174 8.27 -15.56 25.64
N LYS A 175 8.76 -14.82 26.64
CA LYS A 175 10.20 -14.77 27.02
C LYS A 175 10.79 -16.17 27.29
N ALA A 176 9.98 -17.14 27.75
CA ALA A 176 10.45 -18.50 28.01
C ALA A 176 10.79 -19.26 26.71
N ASN A 177 10.20 -18.87 25.57
CA ASN A 177 10.43 -19.48 24.26
C ASN A 177 11.69 -18.94 23.55
N LEU A 178 12.38 -17.93 24.11
CA LEU A 178 13.63 -17.42 23.58
C LEU A 178 14.73 -18.50 23.55
N ASN A 179 15.60 -18.46 22.55
CA ASN A 179 16.77 -19.32 22.46
C ASN A 179 17.75 -19.05 23.62
N ASP A 180 18.45 -20.07 24.11
CA ASP A 180 19.46 -19.96 25.16
C ASP A 180 20.57 -18.96 24.79
N ALA A 181 20.88 -18.78 23.50
CA ALA A 181 21.80 -17.75 23.02
C ALA A 181 21.33 -16.31 23.35
N ILE A 182 20.02 -16.07 23.35
CA ILE A 182 19.39 -14.77 23.66
C ILE A 182 19.21 -14.64 25.19
N LYS A 183 18.82 -15.72 25.86
CA LYS A 183 18.66 -15.76 27.32
C LYS A 183 19.96 -15.46 28.06
N ASN A 184 21.08 -15.96 27.54
CA ASN A 184 22.42 -15.75 28.10
C ASN A 184 23.16 -14.52 27.55
N ALA A 185 22.52 -13.73 26.66
CA ALA A 185 23.10 -12.48 26.16
C ALA A 185 23.11 -11.39 27.23
N THR A 186 24.09 -10.49 27.19
CA THR A 186 24.20 -9.37 28.14
C THR A 186 23.09 -8.36 27.87
N VAL A 187 22.23 -8.12 28.86
CA VAL A 187 21.25 -7.01 28.80
C VAL A 187 22.02 -5.69 28.79
N ILE A 188 21.80 -4.86 27.78
CA ILE A 188 22.37 -3.50 27.66
C ILE A 188 21.32 -2.41 27.84
N TYR A 189 20.04 -2.76 27.67
CA TYR A 189 18.88 -1.93 27.99
C TYR A 189 17.72 -2.81 28.46
N SER A 190 16.98 -2.31 29.43
CA SER A 190 15.70 -2.84 29.91
C SER A 190 14.89 -1.64 30.38
N GLU A 191 13.61 -1.65 30.05
CA GLU A 191 12.59 -0.85 30.74
C GLU A 191 12.21 -1.49 32.10
#